data_AF-A0A086TK53-F1
#
_entry.id   AF-A0A086TK53-F1
#
_cell.length_a   1.000
_cell.length_b   1.000
_cell.length_c   1.000
_cell.angle_alpha   90.00
_cell.angle_beta   90.00
_cell.angle_gamma   90.00
#
_symmetry.space_group_name_H-M   'P 1'
#
loop_
_entity.id
_entity.type
_entity.pdbx_description
1 polymer ?
#
loop_
_entity_poly.entity_id
_entity_poly.type
_entity_poly.pdbx_seq_one_letter_code
_entity_poly.pdbx_strand_id
1 'polypeptide(L)'
;MVNKVFTAEEVSELKQLFAQHDSDQDGRISTKELLNLTKSLGETASEEDVLFVIKSFDTNNNGALDMKEYLDLMANLRSIGME
;
A
#
# COMPACT_ATOMS: atom_id res chain seq x y z
N MET A 1 -12.98 15.09 9.46
CA MET A 1 -12.86 14.42 8.15
C MET A 1 -11.52 14.85 7.59
N VAL A 2 -10.47 14.05 7.76
CA VAL A 2 -9.12 14.43 7.31
C VAL A 2 -9.01 14.23 5.80
N ASN A 3 -9.20 15.31 5.04
CA ASN A 3 -8.74 15.38 3.64
C ASN A 3 -7.21 15.50 3.66
N LYS A 4 -6.49 14.43 4.01
CA LYS A 4 -5.04 14.36 3.80
C LYS A 4 -4.83 13.89 2.36
N VAL A 5 -5.01 14.82 1.44
CA VAL A 5 -4.56 14.65 0.05
C VAL A 5 -3.04 14.73 0.10
N PHE A 6 -2.36 13.62 -0.21
CA PHE A 6 -0.91 13.61 -0.37
C PHE A 6 -0.46 14.78 -1.25
N THR A 7 0.67 15.41 -0.92
CA THR A 7 1.23 16.44 -1.81
C THR A 7 1.65 15.82 -3.14
N ALA A 8 1.85 16.63 -4.18
CA ALA A 8 2.32 16.12 -5.47
C ALA A 8 3.67 15.37 -5.34
N GLU A 9 4.52 15.80 -4.41
CA GLU A 9 5.78 15.14 -4.09
C GLU A 9 5.55 13.78 -3.43
N GLU A 10 4.71 13.71 -2.39
CA GLU A 10 4.37 12.44 -1.72
C GLU A 10 3.69 11.45 -2.69
N VAL A 11 2.79 11.94 -3.56
CA VAL A 11 2.18 11.09 -4.60
C VAL A 11 3.24 10.57 -5.55
N SER A 12 4.26 11.37 -5.88
CA SER A 12 5.35 10.95 -6.76
C SER A 12 6.21 9.88 -6.08
N GLU A 13 6.56 10.05 -4.81
CA GLU A 13 7.29 9.04 -4.03
C GLU A 13 6.49 7.75 -3.89
N LEU A 14 5.21 7.86 -3.55
CA LEU A 14 4.30 6.71 -3.44
C LEU A 14 4.10 6.02 -4.79
N LYS A 15 4.08 6.75 -5.90
CA LYS A 15 4.08 6.16 -7.26
C LYS A 15 5.37 5.42 -7.56
N GLN A 16 6.51 5.97 -7.17
CA GLN A 16 7.79 5.30 -7.38
C GLN A 16 7.93 4.05 -6.52
N LEU A 17 7.42 4.08 -5.29
CA LEU A 17 7.31 2.89 -4.44
C LEU A 17 6.33 1.89 -5.07
N PHE A 18 5.12 2.32 -5.41
CA PHE A 18 4.13 1.47 -6.08
C PHE A 18 4.72 0.76 -7.31
N ALA A 19 5.39 1.50 -8.20
CA ALA A 19 6.03 0.94 -9.39
C ALA A 19 7.23 0.01 -9.08
N GLN A 20 7.92 0.20 -7.96
CA GLN A 20 8.95 -0.73 -7.50
C GLN A 20 8.37 -2.04 -6.97
N HIS A 21 7.13 -2.01 -6.49
CA HIS A 21 6.49 -3.16 -5.86
C HIS A 21 5.64 -3.95 -6.85
N ASP A 22 4.96 -3.25 -7.76
CA ASP A 22 4.19 -3.78 -8.89
C ASP A 22 5.14 -4.39 -9.92
N SER A 23 5.60 -5.61 -9.62
CA SER A 23 6.64 -6.29 -10.39
C SER A 23 6.12 -6.74 -11.75
N ASP A 24 4.82 -7.02 -11.85
CA ASP A 24 4.15 -7.40 -13.09
C ASP A 24 3.65 -6.19 -13.90
N GLN A 25 3.70 -4.98 -13.32
CA GLN A 25 3.20 -3.75 -13.94
C GLN A 25 1.71 -3.81 -14.34
N ASP A 26 0.89 -4.55 -13.57
CA ASP A 26 -0.55 -4.64 -13.76
C ASP A 26 -1.28 -3.40 -13.21
N GLY A 27 -0.55 -2.51 -12.52
CA GLY A 27 -1.10 -1.32 -11.88
C GLY A 27 -1.79 -1.63 -10.56
N ARG A 28 -1.46 -2.77 -9.95
CA ARG A 28 -2.07 -3.32 -8.73
C ARG A 28 -1.04 -4.03 -7.87
N ILE A 29 -1.17 -3.92 -6.55
CA ILE A 29 -0.30 -4.61 -5.61
C ILE A 29 -1.03 -5.81 -5.04
N SER A 30 -0.61 -7.00 -5.45
CA SER A 30 -1.11 -8.26 -4.91
C SER A 30 -0.59 -8.50 -3.49
N THR A 31 -1.23 -9.40 -2.75
CA THR A 31 -0.78 -9.84 -1.41
C THR A 31 0.69 -10.26 -1.37
N LYS A 32 1.14 -10.96 -2.42
CA LYS A 32 2.52 -11.41 -2.54
C LYS A 32 3.50 -10.26 -2.74
N GLU A 33 3.12 -9.27 -3.52
CA GLU A 33 3.95 -8.09 -3.82
C GLU A 33 4.06 -7.19 -2.59
N LEU A 34 2.96 -7.00 -1.86
CA LEU A 34 2.97 -6.27 -0.60
C LEU A 34 3.79 -6.99 0.49
N LEU A 35 3.70 -8.33 0.56
CA LEU A 35 4.52 -9.13 1.49
C LEU A 35 6.02 -9.07 1.15
N ASN A 36 6.35 -9.04 -0.14
CA ASN A 36 7.74 -8.91 -0.57
C ASN A 36 8.27 -7.51 -0.23
N LEU A 37 7.43 -6.48 -0.37
CA LEU A 37 7.74 -5.12 0.06
C LEU A 37 8.07 -5.05 1.54
N THR A 38 7.17 -5.51 2.42
CA THR A 38 7.36 -5.33 3.87
C THR A 38 8.69 -5.95 4.29
N LYS A 39 9.02 -7.13 3.75
CA LYS A 39 10.33 -7.77 3.91
C LYS A 39 11.49 -6.92 3.39
N SER A 40 11.36 -6.29 2.22
CA SER A 40 12.38 -5.40 1.64
C SER A 40 12.59 -4.12 2.46
N LEU A 41 11.56 -3.61 3.13
CA LEU A 41 11.65 -2.47 4.05
C LEU A 41 12.24 -2.86 5.42
N GLY A 42 12.50 -4.15 5.65
CA GLY A 42 12.96 -4.66 6.95
C GLY A 42 11.83 -4.83 7.98
N GLU A 43 10.57 -4.61 7.57
CA GLU A 43 9.39 -4.91 8.37
C GLU A 43 9.03 -6.39 8.22
N THR A 44 8.97 -7.10 9.34
CA THR A 44 8.43 -8.46 9.38
C THR A 44 6.91 -8.41 9.53
N ALA A 45 6.20 -8.07 8.45
CA ALA A 45 4.76 -8.30 8.39
C ALA A 45 4.50 -9.77 8.01
N SER A 46 3.55 -10.41 8.69
CA SER A 46 3.13 -11.77 8.34
C SER A 46 2.19 -11.73 7.14
N GLU A 47 2.07 -12.86 6.45
CA GLU A 47 1.10 -12.99 5.36
C GLU A 47 -0.33 -12.67 5.83
N GLU A 48 -0.67 -13.03 7.07
CA GLU A 48 -1.95 -12.73 7.72
C GLU A 48 -2.16 -11.22 7.93
N ASP A 49 -1.13 -10.48 8.36
CA ASP A 49 -1.20 -9.03 8.56
C ASP A 49 -1.43 -8.32 7.22
N VAL A 50 -0.68 -8.72 6.19
CA VAL A 50 -0.80 -8.19 4.83
C VAL A 50 -2.18 -8.50 4.25
N LEU A 51 -2.69 -9.72 4.44
CA LEU A 51 -4.05 -10.11 4.04
C LEU A 51 -5.12 -9.29 4.75
N PHE A 52 -4.98 -9.07 6.06
CA PHE A 52 -5.91 -8.26 6.83
C PHE A 52 -5.94 -6.82 6.34
N VAL A 53 -4.75 -6.27 6.06
CA VAL A 53 -4.60 -4.93 5.48
C VAL A 53 -5.28 -4.87 4.12
N ILE A 54 -4.91 -5.73 3.17
CA ILE A 54 -5.52 -5.71 1.83
C ILE A 54 -7.03 -5.81 1.95
N LYS A 55 -7.55 -6.77 2.70
CA LYS A 55 -8.99 -6.96 2.86
C LYS A 55 -9.70 -5.77 3.51
N SER A 56 -9.00 -4.94 4.27
CA SER A 56 -9.57 -3.74 4.91
C SER A 56 -9.66 -2.55 3.95
N PHE A 57 -8.81 -2.50 2.92
CA PHE A 57 -8.72 -1.38 1.96
C PHE A 57 -9.17 -1.76 0.53
N ASP A 58 -9.23 -3.06 0.22
CA ASP A 58 -9.73 -3.66 -1.02
C ASP A 58 -11.25 -3.46 -1.11
N THR A 59 -11.63 -2.28 -1.59
CA THR A 59 -13.02 -1.85 -1.68
C THR A 59 -13.68 -2.49 -2.90
N ASN A 60 -12.89 -2.74 -3.94
CA ASN A 60 -13.35 -3.36 -5.17
C ASN A 60 -13.40 -4.91 -5.09
N ASN A 61 -12.86 -5.51 -4.01
CA ASN A 61 -12.79 -6.94 -3.74
C ASN A 61 -12.07 -7.74 -4.84
N ASN A 62 -11.01 -7.16 -5.42
CA ASN A 62 -10.19 -7.81 -6.44
C ASN A 62 -9.03 -8.65 -5.84
N GLY A 63 -8.82 -8.60 -4.53
CA GLY A 63 -7.75 -9.30 -3.82
C GLY A 63 -6.37 -8.62 -3.90
N ALA A 64 -6.31 -7.39 -4.37
CA ALA A 64 -5.13 -6.56 -4.57
C ALA A 64 -5.44 -5.10 -4.20
N LEU A 65 -4.40 -4.26 -4.14
CA LEU A 65 -4.59 -2.81 -3.93
C LEU A 65 -4.33 -2.08 -5.23
N ASP A 66 -5.34 -1.40 -5.74
CA ASP A 66 -5.14 -0.43 -6.82
C ASP A 66 -4.31 0.76 -6.30
N MET A 67 -3.75 1.56 -7.21
CA MET A 67 -3.10 2.83 -6.89
C MET A 67 -3.92 3.70 -5.91
N LYS A 68 -5.25 3.75 -6.08
CA LYS A 68 -6.14 4.56 -5.23
C LYS A 68 -6.30 3.98 -3.82
N GLU A 69 -6.38 2.66 -3.70
CA GLU A 69 -6.53 1.95 -2.42
C GLU A 69 -5.20 1.92 -1.66
N TYR A 70 -4.07 1.80 -2.37
CA TYR A 70 -2.73 1.92 -1.81
C TYR A 70 -2.48 3.30 -1.20
N LEU A 71 -2.92 4.37 -1.86
CA LEU A 71 -2.85 5.72 -1.30
C LEU A 71 -3.68 5.82 0.00
N ASP A 72 -4.89 5.27 0.02
CA ASP A 72 -5.73 5.29 1.23
C ASP A 72 -5.07 4.54 2.40
N LEU A 73 -4.49 3.37 2.11
CA LEU A 73 -3.70 2.59 3.06
C LEU A 73 -2.54 3.42 3.63
N MET A 74 -1.75 4.06 2.76
CA MET A 74 -0.60 4.88 3.18
C MET A 74 -1.02 6.10 4.00
N ALA A 75 -2.20 6.66 3.71
CA ALA A 75 -2.75 7.78 4.45
C ALA A 75 -3.18 7.34 5.86
N ASN A 76 -3.72 6.12 5.95
CA ASN A 76 -4.12 5.50 7.20
C ASN A 76 -2.91 5.12 8.07
N LEU A 77 -1.92 4.44 7.50
CA LEU A 77 -0.64 4.11 8.16
C LEU A 77 0.08 5.36 8.67
N ARG A 78 0.15 6.42 7.86
CA ARG A 78 0.73 7.71 8.30
C ARG A 78 -0.04 8.34 9.46
N SER A 79 -1.35 8.09 9.56
CA SER A 79 -2.15 8.58 10.69
C SER A 79 -1.96 7.76 11.96
N ILE A 80 -1.43 6.54 11.86
CA ILE A 80 -1.15 5.66 13.01
C ILE A 80 0.15 6.06 13.73
N GLY A 81 0.96 6.95 13.14
CA GLY A 81 2.12 7.53 13.82
C GLY A 81 3.21 6.48 14.05
N MET A 82 3.93 6.14 12.99
CA MET A 82 5.30 5.63 13.14
C MET A 82 6.20 6.85 13.37
N GLU A 83 6.32 7.27 14.63
CA GLU A 83 7.44 8.06 15.14
C GLU A 83 8.54 7.12 15.68
#